data_AF-A0A8T1SXV2-F1
#
_entry.id   AF-A0A8T1SXV2-F1
#
_cell.length_a   1.000
_cell.length_b   1.000
_cell.length_c   1.000
_cell.angle_alpha   90.00
_cell.angle_beta   90.00
_cell.angle_gamma   90.00
#
_symmetry.space_group_name_H-M   'P 1'
#
loop_
_entity.id
_entity.type
_entity.pdbx_description
1 polymer ?
#
loop_
_entity_poly.entity_id
_entity_poly.type
_entity_poly.pdbx_seq_one_letter_code
_entity_poly.pdbx_strand_id
1 'polypeptide(L)'
;AARRLSGGFERSRGWRGRERAVGPAREFTAPPAVAGRMKRAAPRSTLRTLIKRHKPQLCLAAYADLLVHLNFLLFLHRLAEEARANAFESKSKTIKSEHTMAAAKVILKKSRG
;
A
#
# COMPACT_ATOMS: atom_id res chain seq x y z
N ALA A 1 -27.75 -16.02 72.68
CA ALA A 1 -26.72 -17.08 72.49
C ALA A 1 -27.29 -18.14 71.54
N ALA A 2 -26.41 -18.77 70.74
CA ALA A 2 -26.64 -19.83 69.75
C ALA A 2 -27.19 -19.39 68.38
N ARG A 3 -26.74 -19.91 67.23
CA ARG A 3 -25.48 -20.51 66.74
C ARG A 3 -25.66 -20.60 65.21
N ARG A 4 -24.56 -20.48 64.47
CA ARG A 4 -24.44 -20.65 63.01
C ARG A 4 -25.18 -21.87 62.47
N LEU A 5 -25.80 -21.73 61.30
CA LEU A 5 -25.68 -22.61 60.11
C LEU A 5 -25.87 -21.70 58.87
N SER A 6 -24.84 -21.52 58.03
CA SER A 6 -24.58 -22.31 56.82
C SER A 6 -25.66 -22.13 55.74
N GLY A 7 -25.38 -21.30 54.73
CA GLY A 7 -26.25 -21.21 53.56
C GLY A 7 -25.70 -20.28 52.47
N GLY A 8 -25.48 -20.84 51.29
CA GLY A 8 -25.75 -20.15 50.03
C GLY A 8 -24.64 -19.29 49.43
N PHE A 9 -23.55 -19.92 48.99
CA PHE A 9 -22.73 -19.38 47.91
C PHE A 9 -23.52 -19.46 46.61
N GLU A 10 -24.09 -18.35 46.13
CA GLU A 10 -24.69 -18.29 44.80
C GLU A 10 -24.55 -16.91 44.11
N ARG A 11 -23.67 -16.92 43.10
CA ARG A 11 -23.66 -16.21 41.80
C ARG A 11 -24.07 -14.73 41.69
N SER A 12 -23.18 -14.01 40.99
CA SER A 12 -23.44 -13.02 39.90
C SER A 12 -22.77 -11.67 40.22
N ARG A 13 -21.86 -11.12 39.42
CA ARG A 13 -21.59 -11.28 37.99
C ARG A 13 -20.08 -11.15 37.78
N GLY A 14 -19.49 -12.20 37.23
CA GLY A 14 -18.14 -12.14 36.70
C GLY A 14 -18.06 -11.01 35.69
N TRP A 15 -17.13 -10.09 35.96
CA TRP A 15 -16.58 -9.20 34.96
C TRP A 15 -16.03 -10.06 33.82
N ARG A 16 -16.87 -10.31 32.80
CA ARG A 16 -16.39 -10.68 31.47
C ARG A 16 -15.75 -9.43 30.87
N GLY A 17 -14.59 -9.07 31.45
CA GLY A 17 -13.59 -8.25 30.80
C GLY A 17 -13.16 -9.05 29.59
N ARG A 18 -13.76 -8.70 28.45
CA ARG A 18 -13.35 -9.15 27.12
C ARG A 18 -11.94 -8.62 26.93
N GLU A 19 -10.95 -9.39 27.39
CA GLU A 19 -9.56 -9.27 26.96
C GLU A 19 -9.61 -9.30 25.43
N ARG A 20 -9.59 -8.11 24.83
CA ARG A 20 -9.16 -7.98 23.45
C ARG A 20 -7.72 -8.43 23.51
N ALA A 21 -7.50 -9.68 23.11
CA ALA A 21 -6.20 -10.14 22.68
C ALA A 21 -5.67 -9.06 21.74
N VAL A 22 -4.76 -8.25 22.25
CA VAL A 22 -3.90 -7.42 21.42
C VAL A 22 -3.07 -8.45 20.68
N GLY A 23 -3.56 -8.81 19.48
CA GLY A 23 -2.87 -9.76 18.62
C GLY A 23 -1.42 -9.30 18.45
N PRO A 24 -0.48 -10.24 18.30
CA PRO A 24 0.94 -9.92 18.24
C PRO A 24 1.15 -8.86 17.16
N ALA A 25 1.91 -7.84 17.53
CA ALA A 25 2.32 -6.75 16.66
C ALA A 25 2.64 -7.30 15.29
N ARG A 26 1.97 -6.78 14.26
CA ARG A 26 2.24 -7.08 12.86
C ARG A 26 3.73 -6.84 12.64
N GLU A 27 4.47 -7.93 12.64
CA GLU A 27 5.87 -7.97 12.33
C GLU A 27 6.00 -7.38 10.93
N PHE A 28 6.49 -6.14 10.86
CA PHE A 28 6.93 -5.49 9.63
C PHE A 28 8.16 -6.27 9.15
N THR A 29 7.93 -7.48 8.66
CA THR A 29 8.94 -8.27 7.97
C THR A 29 9.30 -7.48 6.73
N ALA A 30 10.50 -6.92 6.73
CA ALA A 30 11.04 -6.22 5.59
C ALA A 30 10.92 -7.14 4.37
N PRO A 31 10.36 -6.66 3.23
CA PRO A 31 10.24 -7.50 2.06
C PRO A 31 11.65 -7.98 1.64
N PRO A 32 11.78 -9.24 1.18
CA PRO A 32 13.07 -9.76 0.73
C PRO A 32 13.59 -8.82 -0.35
N ALA A 33 14.76 -8.23 -0.09
CA ALA A 33 15.43 -7.35 -1.02
C ALA A 33 15.83 -8.18 -2.24
N VAL A 34 14.97 -8.19 -3.27
CA VAL A 34 15.31 -8.69 -4.60
C VAL A 34 16.30 -7.69 -5.18
N ALA A 35 17.57 -7.85 -4.83
CA ALA A 35 18.67 -7.04 -5.30
C ALA A 35 19.07 -7.44 -6.73
N GLY A 36 18.09 -7.48 -7.64
CA GLY A 36 18.37 -7.35 -9.06
C GLY A 36 18.74 -5.90 -9.31
N ARG A 37 19.95 -5.62 -9.80
CA ARG A 37 20.39 -4.27 -10.18
C ARG A 37 19.37 -3.69 -11.16
N MET A 38 18.47 -2.83 -10.69
CA MET A 38 17.53 -2.12 -11.56
C MET A 38 18.36 -1.30 -12.54
N LYS A 39 18.03 -1.36 -13.83
CA LYS A 39 18.61 -0.46 -14.82
C LYS A 39 18.16 0.97 -14.46
N ARG A 40 18.98 1.70 -13.70
CA ARG A 40 18.68 3.05 -13.19
C ARG A 40 18.78 4.14 -14.27
N ALA A 41 19.11 3.76 -15.50
CA ALA A 41 19.24 4.69 -16.61
C ALA A 41 17.86 5.15 -17.09
N ALA A 42 17.60 6.46 -16.98
CA ALA A 42 16.38 7.07 -17.50
C ALA A 42 16.37 7.03 -19.03
N PRO A 43 15.30 6.53 -19.69
CA PRO A 43 15.21 6.51 -21.13
C PRO A 43 14.84 7.90 -21.68
N ARG A 44 15.85 8.79 -21.78
CA ARG A 44 15.67 10.21 -22.13
C ARG A 44 15.08 10.43 -23.52
N SER A 45 15.51 9.64 -24.52
CA SER A 45 15.00 9.71 -25.90
C SER A 45 13.54 9.26 -25.97
N THR A 46 13.21 8.16 -25.31
CA THR A 46 11.84 7.63 -25.25
C THR A 46 10.88 8.61 -24.59
N LEU A 47 11.28 9.21 -23.45
CA LEU A 47 10.47 10.23 -22.77
C LEU A 47 10.20 11.43 -23.68
N ARG A 48 11.22 11.93 -24.38
CA ARG A 48 11.06 13.07 -25.30
C ARG A 48 10.12 12.74 -26.47
N THR A 49 10.24 11.55 -27.06
CA THR A 49 9.34 11.10 -28.14
C THR A 49 7.91 10.95 -27.66
N LEU A 50 7.69 10.38 -26.46
CA LEU A 50 6.37 10.14 -25.91
C LEU A 50 5.65 11.47 -25.59
N ILE A 51 6.38 12.45 -25.04
CA ILE A 51 5.84 13.78 -24.78
C ILE A 51 5.53 14.53 -26.08
N LYS A 52 6.42 14.47 -27.07
CA LYS A 52 6.19 15.07 -28.40
C LYS A 52 4.98 14.46 -29.12
N ARG A 53 4.71 13.16 -28.96
CA ARG A 53 3.51 12.52 -29.53
C ARG A 53 2.21 13.06 -28.94
N HIS A 54 2.17 13.31 -27.63
CA HIS A 54 0.97 13.83 -26.97
C HIS A 54 0.81 15.35 -27.12
N LYS A 55 1.91 16.10 -27.12
CA LYS A 55 1.91 17.56 -27.29
C LYS A 55 3.05 17.96 -28.24
N PRO A 56 2.80 18.04 -29.56
CA PRO A 56 3.83 18.31 -30.56
C PRO A 56 4.44 19.71 -30.44
N GLN A 57 3.67 20.66 -29.92
CA GLN A 57 4.06 22.05 -29.69
C GLN A 57 4.81 22.29 -28.37
N LEU A 58 5.01 21.25 -27.54
CA LEU A 58 5.72 21.37 -26.27
C LEU A 58 7.19 20.97 -26.42
N CYS A 59 8.10 21.93 -26.31
CA CYS A 59 9.53 21.70 -26.23
C CYS A 59 9.98 21.59 -24.77
N LEU A 60 10.58 20.46 -24.40
CA LEU A 60 11.13 20.27 -23.06
C LEU A 60 12.49 20.97 -22.96
N ALA A 61 12.66 21.80 -21.94
CA ALA A 61 13.96 22.36 -21.59
C ALA A 61 14.96 21.25 -21.23
N ALA A 62 16.25 21.56 -21.32
CA ALA A 62 17.30 20.65 -20.90
C ALA A 62 17.05 20.21 -19.44
N TYR A 63 17.21 18.91 -19.16
CA TYR A 63 16.98 18.28 -17.86
C TYR A 63 15.53 18.18 -17.36
N ALA A 64 14.55 18.85 -17.98
CA ALA A 64 13.13 18.66 -17.64
C ALA A 64 12.68 17.21 -17.84
N ASP A 65 13.29 16.49 -18.79
CA ASP A 65 13.07 15.06 -19.02
C ASP A 65 13.43 14.17 -17.81
N LEU A 66 14.39 14.57 -16.96
CA LEU A 66 14.72 13.84 -15.72
C LEU A 66 13.65 14.04 -14.65
N LEU A 67 13.08 15.25 -14.55
CA LEU A 67 12.01 15.53 -13.60
C LEU A 67 10.73 14.76 -13.96
N VAL A 68 10.42 14.65 -15.26
CA VAL A 68 9.30 13.81 -15.71
C VAL A 68 9.58 12.33 -15.41
N HIS A 69 10.82 11.88 -15.60
CA HIS A 69 11.20 10.51 -15.24
C HIS A 69 11.07 10.25 -13.73
N LEU A 70 11.50 11.19 -12.89
CA LEU A 70 11.33 11.10 -11.44
C LEU A 70 9.85 11.03 -11.06
N ASN A 71 9.00 11.89 -11.63
CA ASN A 71 7.57 11.86 -11.37
C ASN A 71 6.94 10.52 -11.80
N PHE A 72 7.40 9.96 -12.92
CA PHE A 72 6.97 8.63 -13.37
C PHE A 72 7.40 7.52 -12.40
N LEU A 73 8.62 7.56 -11.86
CA LEU A 73 9.08 6.61 -10.85
C LEU A 73 8.25 6.71 -9.56
N LEU A 74 7.94 7.92 -9.11
CA LEU A 74 7.08 8.15 -7.94
C LEU A 74 5.65 7.66 -8.18
N PHE A 75 5.13 7.84 -9.40
CA PHE A 75 3.84 7.30 -9.81
C PHE A 75 3.82 5.76 -9.72
N LEU A 76 4.84 5.09 -10.27
CA LEU A 76 4.95 3.63 -10.22
C LEU A 76 5.08 3.10 -8.78
N HIS A 77 5.83 3.80 -7.92
CA HIS A 77 5.95 3.44 -6.51
C HIS A 77 4.58 3.48 -5.82
N ARG A 78 3.83 4.59 -5.99
CA ARG A 78 2.47 4.72 -5.43
C ARG A 78 1.50 3.68 -5.99
N LEU A 79 1.61 3.38 -7.27
CA LEU A 79 0.80 2.35 -7.93
C LEU A 79 1.10 0.95 -7.40
N ALA A 80 2.38 0.63 -7.17
CA ALA A 80 2.78 -0.66 -6.60
C ALA A 80 2.28 -0.83 -5.16
N GLU A 81 2.39 0.19 -4.32
CA GLU A 81 1.86 0.19 -2.96
C GLU A 81 0.34 -0.01 -2.94
N GLU A 82 -0.40 0.75 -3.76
CA GLU A 82 -1.86 0.65 -3.85
C GLU A 82 -2.31 -0.71 -4.44
N ALA A 83 -1.58 -1.24 -5.43
CA ALA A 83 -1.85 -2.57 -5.98
C ALA A 83 -1.60 -3.69 -4.95
N ARG A 84 -0.58 -3.55 -4.09
CA ARG A 84 -0.31 -4.47 -2.99
C ARG A 84 -1.41 -4.43 -1.93
N ALA A 85 -1.87 -3.23 -1.54
CA ALA A 85 -2.97 -3.07 -0.61
C ALA A 85 -4.26 -3.73 -1.14
N ASN A 86 -4.61 -3.48 -2.41
CA ASN A 86 -5.78 -4.08 -3.05
C ASN A 86 -5.69 -5.62 -3.18
N ALA A 87 -4.49 -6.17 -3.43
CA ALA A 87 -4.28 -7.61 -3.45
C ALA A 87 -4.37 -8.24 -2.04
N PHE A 88 -3.94 -7.51 -1.01
CA PHE A 88 -4.07 -7.95 0.38
C PHE A 88 -5.54 -7.97 0.82
N GLU A 89 -6.31 -6.94 0.46
CA GLU A 89 -7.76 -6.88 0.71
C GLU A 89 -8.51 -8.01 0.01
N SER A 90 -8.13 -8.35 -1.23
CA SER A 90 -8.69 -9.46 -1.99
C SER A 90 -8.18 -10.84 -1.55
N LYS A 91 -7.31 -10.92 -0.54
CA LYS A 91 -6.65 -12.14 -0.02
C LYS A 91 -5.91 -12.93 -1.10
N SER A 92 -5.47 -12.26 -2.17
CA SER A 92 -4.77 -12.89 -3.28
C SER A 92 -3.26 -12.88 -3.05
N LYS A 93 -2.60 -14.03 -3.20
CA LYS A 93 -1.13 -14.14 -3.09
C LYS A 93 -0.39 -13.50 -4.28
N THR A 94 -1.08 -13.17 -5.35
CA THR A 94 -0.51 -12.60 -6.58
C THR A 94 -1.21 -11.31 -7.01
N ILE A 95 -0.44 -10.38 -7.57
CA ILE A 95 -0.97 -9.14 -8.14
C ILE A 95 -1.59 -9.47 -9.50
N LYS A 96 -2.92 -9.50 -9.55
CA LYS A 96 -3.70 -9.70 -10.78
C LYS A 96 -3.97 -8.37 -11.49
N SER A 97 -4.33 -8.46 -12.77
CA SER A 97 -4.71 -7.31 -13.60
C SER A 97 -5.84 -6.48 -12.97
N GLU A 98 -6.82 -7.13 -12.34
CA GLU A 98 -7.95 -6.49 -11.65
C GLU A 98 -7.48 -5.51 -10.55
N HIS A 99 -6.53 -5.93 -9.71
CA HIS A 99 -5.98 -5.09 -8.62
C HIS A 99 -5.17 -3.92 -9.18
N THR A 100 -4.44 -4.13 -10.27
CA THR A 100 -3.69 -3.06 -10.94
C THR A 100 -4.61 -2.05 -11.62
N MET A 101 -5.74 -2.48 -12.20
CA MET A 101 -6.70 -1.57 -12.82
C MET A 101 -7.41 -0.70 -11.79
N ALA A 102 -7.81 -1.28 -10.65
CA ALA A 102 -8.40 -0.53 -9.54
C ALA A 102 -7.40 0.50 -8.99
N ALA A 103 -6.17 0.06 -8.70
CA ALA A 103 -5.10 0.93 -8.24
C ALA A 103 -4.78 2.05 -9.26
N ALA A 104 -4.70 1.73 -10.55
CA ALA A 104 -4.42 2.69 -11.61
C ALA A 104 -5.46 3.81 -11.66
N LYS A 105 -6.75 3.48 -11.55
CA LYS A 105 -7.82 4.49 -11.51
C LYS A 105 -7.65 5.46 -10.35
N VAL A 106 -7.26 4.96 -9.18
CA VAL A 106 -7.06 5.78 -7.96
C VAL A 106 -5.81 6.65 -8.09
N ILE A 107 -4.68 6.07 -8.49
CA ILE A 107 -3.41 6.80 -8.58
C ILE A 107 -3.44 7.81 -9.73
N LEU A 108 -4.02 7.50 -10.88
CA LEU A 108 -4.18 8.46 -11.98
C LEU A 108 -5.02 9.68 -11.56
N LYS A 109 -6.03 9.49 -10.70
CA LYS A 109 -6.79 10.62 -10.12
C LYS A 109 -5.93 11.45 -9.17
N LYS A 110 -5.15 10.80 -8.30
CA LYS A 110 -4.23 11.48 -7.34
C LYS A 110 -3.07 12.21 -8.04
N SER A 111 -2.68 11.77 -9.23
CA SER A 111 -1.58 12.33 -10.02
C SER A 111 -2.02 13.43 -10.99
N ARG A 112 -3.29 13.84 -10.97
CA ARG A 112 -3.72 15.05 -11.67
C ARG A 112 -3.08 16.27 -10.98
N GLY A 113 -2.35 17.05 -11.75
CA GLY A 113 -1.77 18.33 -11.37
C GLY A 113 -2.48 19.48 -12.07
#